data_AF-A0A965RBU0-F1
#
_entry.id   AF-A0A965RBU0-F1
#
_cell.length_a   1.000
_cell.length_b   1.000
_cell.length_c   1.000
_cell.angle_alpha   90.00
_cell.angle_beta   90.00
_cell.angle_gamma   90.00
#
_symmetry.space_group_name_H-M   'P 1'
#
loop_
_entity.id
_entity.type
_entity.pdbx_description
1 polymer ?
#
loop_
_entity_poly.entity_id
_entity_poly.type
_entity_poly.pdbx_seq_one_letter_code
_entity_poly.pdbx_strand_id
1 'polypeptide(L)' 'MSEPVIAGKVPLPVDVEAGKTYWWCSCGKSARQPFCDGSHKGTDFTPVRYDA' A
#
# COMPACT_ATOMS: atom_id res chain seq x y z
N MET A 1 -14.25 5.89 -12.16
CA MET A 1 -13.31 5.92 -11.03
C MET A 1 -12.71 4.54 -10.89
N SER A 2 -11.42 4.45 -10.66
CA SER A 2 -10.73 3.17 -10.43
C SER A 2 -11.20 2.56 -9.11
N GLU A 3 -11.53 1.27 -9.10
CA GLU A 3 -11.85 0.53 -7.88
C GLU A 3 -10.61 -0.16 -7.30
N PRO A 4 -10.43 -0.18 -5.97
CA PRO A 4 -9.33 -0.91 -5.35
C PRO A 4 -9.64 -2.41 -5.31
N VAL A 5 -8.59 -3.24 -5.29
CA VAL A 5 -8.74 -4.69 -5.20
C VAL A 5 -8.53 -5.15 -3.76
N ILE A 6 -9.27 -6.16 -3.31
CA ILE A 6 -9.04 -6.78 -2.00
C ILE A 6 -7.72 -7.55 -2.06
N ALA A 7 -6.66 -6.99 -1.46
CA ALA A 7 -5.35 -7.63 -1.37
C ALA A 7 -5.32 -8.82 -0.40
N GLY A 8 -6.16 -8.78 0.63
CA GLY A 8 -6.32 -9.82 1.65
C GLY A 8 -7.52 -9.52 2.53
N LYS A 9 -8.07 -10.55 3.19
CA LYS A 9 -9.24 -10.41 4.10
C LYS A 9 -8.84 -10.19 5.56
N VAL A 10 -7.55 -10.10 5.84
CA VAL A 10 -6.97 -9.93 7.17
C VAL A 10 -5.84 -8.90 7.10
N PRO A 11 -5.55 -8.17 8.20
CA PRO A 11 -4.42 -7.24 8.25
C PRO A 11 -3.08 -7.97 8.20
N LEU A 12 -2.06 -7.27 7.70
CA LEU A 12 -0.66 -7.70 7.73
C LEU A 12 0.08 -6.87 8.79
N PRO A 13 0.34 -7.42 9.99
CA PRO A 13 1.16 -6.73 10.98
C PRO A 13 2.60 -6.63 10.47
N VAL A 14 3.20 -5.45 10.61
CA VAL A 14 4.59 -5.20 10.20
C VAL A 14 5.25 -4.33 11.27
N ASP A 15 6.46 -4.72 11.69
CA ASP A 15 7.29 -3.89 12.55
C ASP A 15 7.82 -2.69 11.75
N VAL A 16 7.67 -1.50 12.33
CA VAL A 16 8.13 -0.25 11.72
C VAL A 16 9.26 0.38 12.54
N GLU A 17 10.17 1.06 11.85
CA GLU A 17 11.32 1.75 12.43
C GLU A 17 10.99 3.23 12.59
N ALA A 18 11.08 3.77 13.80
CA ALA A 18 10.80 5.18 14.09
C ALA A 18 11.62 6.11 13.18
N GLY A 19 10.97 7.13 12.61
CA GLY A 19 11.58 8.09 11.69
C GLY A 19 11.72 7.59 10.24
N LYS A 20 11.31 6.36 9.94
CA LYS A 20 11.30 5.83 8.57
C LYS A 20 9.95 6.08 7.90
N THR A 21 10.01 6.51 6.65
CA THR A 21 8.82 6.67 5.80
C THR A 21 8.50 5.36 5.08
N TYR A 22 7.24 4.96 5.16
CA TYR A 22 6.65 3.84 4.45
C TYR A 22 5.58 4.34 3.48
N TRP A 23 5.38 3.58 2.40
CA TRP A 23 4.39 3.88 1.38
C TRP A 23 3.37 2.75 1.31
N TRP A 24 2.21 2.95 1.93
CA TRP A 24 1.15 1.97 1.98
C TRP A 24 0.40 1.85 0.64
N CYS A 25 0.08 0.62 0.25
CA CYS A 25 -0.68 0.33 -0.96
C CYS A 25 -2.18 0.61 -0.78
N SER A 26 -2.69 1.64 -1.45
CA SER A 26 -4.12 2.00 -1.44
C SER A 26 -4.94 1.34 -2.56
N CYS A 27 -4.29 0.82 -3.62
CA CYS A 27 -4.97 0.24 -4.78
C CYS A 27 -5.23 -1.27 -4.68
N GLY A 28 -4.56 -1.95 -3.76
CA GLY A 28 -4.66 -3.41 -3.56
C GLY A 28 -3.92 -4.29 -4.59
N LYS A 29 -3.31 -3.71 -5.64
CA LYS A 29 -2.66 -4.46 -6.73
C LYS A 29 -1.22 -4.87 -6.45
N SER A 30 -0.61 -4.41 -5.36
CA SER A 30 0.81 -4.70 -5.09
C SER A 30 1.03 -6.18 -4.78
N ALA A 31 2.15 -6.72 -5.28
CA ALA A 31 2.70 -8.02 -4.90
C ALA A 31 3.55 -7.97 -3.62
N ARG A 32 3.81 -6.77 -3.06
CA ARG A 32 4.62 -6.51 -1.86
C ARG A 32 3.81 -5.94 -0.70
N GLN A 33 2.56 -6.38 -0.56
CA GLN A 33 1.66 -5.94 0.51
C GLN A 33 2.32 -6.02 1.90
N PRO A 34 2.07 -5.04 2.79
CA PRO A 34 1.12 -3.93 2.66
C PRO A 34 1.69 -2.70 1.92
N PHE A 35 2.91 -2.79 1.38
CA PHE A 35 3.62 -1.65 0.79
C PHE A 35 3.38 -1.52 -0.71
N CYS A 36 3.54 -0.30 -1.22
CA CYS A 36 3.44 -0.02 -2.64
C CYS A 36 4.69 -0.49 -3.40
N ASP A 37 4.48 -1.11 -4.56
CA ASP A 37 5.52 -1.52 -5.51
C ASP A 37 5.42 -0.84 -6.88
N GLY A 38 4.48 0.10 -7.05
CA GLY A 38 4.23 0.79 -8.31
C GLY A 38 3.09 0.22 -9.17
N SER A 39 2.45 -0.89 -8.75
CA SER A 39 1.32 -1.49 -9.49
C SER A 39 0.06 -0.63 -9.57
N HIS A 40 0.03 0.54 -8.91
CA HIS A 40 -1.05 1.53 -9.01
C HIS A 40 -1.00 2.36 -10.30
N LYS A 41 0.12 2.35 -11.04
CA LYS A 41 0.24 3.11 -12.31
C LYS A 41 -0.89 2.75 -13.28
N GLY A 42 -1.52 3.77 -13.85
CA GLY A 42 -2.70 3.60 -14.72
C GLY A 42 -4.04 3.51 -13.98
N THR A 43 -4.04 3.79 -12.67
CA THR A 43 -5.26 3.98 -11.87
C THR A 43 -5.26 5.37 -11.23
N ASP A 44 -6.37 5.74 -10.62
CA ASP A 44 -6.51 7.00 -9.87
C ASP A 44 -5.85 6.97 -8.48
N PHE A 45 -5.27 5.83 -8.08
CA PHE A 45 -4.69 5.63 -6.76
C PHE A 45 -3.24 6.08 -6.67
N THR A 46 -2.91 6.77 -5.58
CA THR A 46 -1.54 7.04 -5.13
C THR A 46 -1.26 6.33 -3.81
N PRO A 47 -0.02 5.86 -3.56
CA PRO A 47 0.32 5.27 -2.28
C PRO A 47 0.19 6.29 -1.15
N VAL A 48 -0.18 5.82 0.04
CA VAL A 48 -0.33 6.69 1.21
C VAL A 48 0.98 6.70 1.98
N ARG A 49 1.47 7.91 2.30
CA ARG A 49 2.65 8.09 3.13
C ARG A 49 2.32 7.79 4.58
N TYR A 50 3.17 7.00 5.24
CA TYR A 50 3.15 6.77 6.67
C TYR A 50 4.56 7.04 7.22
N ASP A 51 4.67 7.94 8.19
CA ASP A 51 5.90 8.17 8.95
C ASP A 51 5.75 7.50 10.31
N ALA A 52 6.66 6.56 10.60
CA ALA A 52 6.65 5.76 11.83
C ALA A 52 7.25 6.49 13.04
#